data_AF-G3HAE5-F1
#
_entry.id   AF-G3HAE5-F1
#
_cell.length_a   1.000
_cell.length_b   1.000
_cell.length_c   1.000
_cell.angle_alpha   90.00
_cell.angle_beta   90.00
_cell.angle_gamma   90.00
#
_symmetry.space_group_name_H-M   'P 1'
#
loop_
_entity.id
_entity.type
_entity.pdbx_description
1 polymer ?
#
loop_
_entity_poly.entity_id
_entity_poly.type
_entity_poly.pdbx_seq_one_letter_code
_entity_poly.pdbx_strand_id
1 'polypeptide(L)'
;MEQNDSVLTESIIRILLMLQSRQSLMAEERLSSGILGAIGLGRKSPLSNRFRVIARGMAAFLLVQVPAEDQVRLKPSSELHLTPKAQQVLTALESMTLSKQYVEYQDQILQAVQFIKHPGHCLQNGKSLLALLVNCLYPEVHYLDNIR
;
A
#
# COMPACT_ATOMS: atom_id res chain seq x y z
N MET A 1 16.72 5.35 -29.37
CA MET A 1 16.39 4.22 -28.49
C MET A 1 16.11 4.74 -27.08
N GLU A 2 17.04 5.50 -26.50
CA GLU A 2 16.92 6.12 -25.15
C GLU A 2 15.66 6.97 -24.92
N GLN A 3 15.20 7.74 -25.91
CA GLN A 3 14.00 8.57 -25.75
C GLN A 3 12.70 7.76 -25.74
N ASN A 4 12.69 6.56 -26.33
CA ASN A 4 11.53 5.68 -26.24
C ASN A 4 11.46 5.03 -24.86
N ASP A 5 12.62 4.68 -24.30
CA ASP A 5 12.73 4.07 -22.97
C ASP A 5 12.35 5.05 -21.85
N SER A 6 12.64 6.34 -22.00
CA SER A 6 12.22 7.37 -21.04
C SER A 6 10.70 7.58 -21.03
N VAL A 7 10.06 7.65 -22.22
CA VAL A 7 8.59 7.78 -22.35
C VAL A 7 7.87 6.55 -21.77
N LEU A 8 8.41 5.35 -22.01
CA LEU A 8 7.90 4.12 -21.42
C LEU A 8 8.01 4.14 -19.88
N THR A 9 9.15 4.57 -19.35
CA THR A 9 9.39 4.66 -17.91
C THR A 9 8.42 5.64 -17.24
N GLU A 10 8.22 6.82 -17.82
CA GLU A 10 7.26 7.81 -17.31
C GLU A 10 5.83 7.26 -17.32
N SER A 11 5.44 6.55 -18.38
CA SER A 11 4.13 5.90 -18.48
C SER A 11 3.92 4.85 -17.40
N ILE A 12 4.95 4.04 -17.11
CA ILE A 12 4.94 3.05 -16.02
C ILE A 12 4.77 3.75 -14.67
N ILE A 13 5.55 4.80 -14.40
CA ILE A 13 5.46 5.56 -13.15
C ILE A 13 4.05 6.13 -12.94
N ARG A 14 3.47 6.72 -13.99
CA ARG A 14 2.09 7.24 -13.95
C ARG A 14 1.08 6.14 -13.59
N ILE A 15 1.22 4.94 -14.17
CA ILE A 15 0.35 3.80 -13.85
C ILE A 15 0.53 3.35 -12.40
N LEU A 16 1.76 3.24 -11.91
CA LEU A 16 2.06 2.85 -10.53
C LEU A 16 1.48 3.86 -9.53
N LEU A 17 1.65 5.16 -9.78
CA LEU A 17 1.10 6.22 -8.93
C LEU A 17 -0.43 6.31 -8.99
N MET A 18 -1.02 6.03 -10.16
CA MET A 18 -2.48 5.89 -10.29
C MET A 18 -2.99 4.72 -9.44
N LEU A 19 -2.35 3.55 -9.52
CA LEU A 19 -2.70 2.39 -8.72
C LEU A 19 -2.56 2.67 -7.23
N GLN A 20 -1.43 3.26 -6.81
CA GLN A 20 -1.20 3.72 -5.45
C GLN A 20 -2.32 4.64 -4.95
N SER A 21 -2.72 5.62 -5.76
CA SER A 21 -3.79 6.57 -5.40
C SER A 21 -5.14 5.89 -5.25
N ARG A 22 -5.47 4.93 -6.14
CA ARG A 22 -6.71 4.14 -6.04
C ARG A 22 -6.72 3.26 -4.79
N GLN A 23 -5.61 2.63 -4.45
CA GLN A 23 -5.47 1.82 -3.24
C GLN A 23 -5.64 2.69 -1.98
N SER A 24 -5.02 3.88 -1.93
CA SER A 24 -5.21 4.82 -0.84
C SER A 24 -6.68 5.24 -0.67
N LEU A 25 -7.36 5.56 -1.77
CA LEU A 25 -8.78 5.93 -1.76
C LEU A 25 -9.66 4.79 -1.23
N MET A 26 -9.42 3.55 -1.66
CA MET A 26 -10.19 2.40 -1.18
C MET A 26 -9.92 2.11 0.31
N ALA A 27 -8.74 2.48 0.81
CA ALA A 27 -8.38 2.31 2.20
C ALA A 27 -8.96 3.36 3.16
N GLU A 28 -9.55 4.45 2.65
CA GLU A 28 -10.11 5.54 3.46
C GLU A 28 -11.22 5.06 4.39
N GLU A 29 -11.01 5.27 5.68
CA GLU A 29 -12.02 5.06 6.71
C GLU A 29 -13.09 6.14 6.59
N ARG A 30 -14.10 5.90 5.76
CA ARG A 30 -15.30 6.75 5.70
C ARG A 30 -16.16 6.41 6.91
N LEU A 31 -15.78 6.95 8.06
CA LEU A 31 -16.62 6.97 9.24
C LEU A 31 -17.79 7.92 8.94
N SER A 32 -19.00 7.50 9.27
CA SER A 32 -20.21 8.31 9.15
C SER A 32 -20.26 9.38 10.24
N SER A 33 -19.17 10.12 10.46
CA SER A 33 -19.09 11.17 11.47
C SER A 33 -19.27 12.54 10.84
N GLY A 34 -20.32 13.26 11.26
CA GLY A 34 -20.67 14.61 10.80
C GLY A 34 -22.17 14.77 10.52
N ILE A 35 -22.61 15.99 10.17
CA ILE A 35 -24.03 16.32 9.85
C ILE A 35 -24.59 15.36 8.79
N LEU A 36 -23.80 15.04 7.76
CA LEU A 36 -24.15 14.09 6.70
C LEU A 36 -24.38 12.67 7.23
N GLY A 37 -23.60 12.22 8.23
CA GLY A 37 -23.82 10.94 8.90
C GLY A 37 -25.08 10.93 9.75
N ALA A 38 -25.37 12.03 10.45
CA ALA A 38 -26.56 12.20 11.29
C ALA A 38 -27.88 12.23 10.48
N ILE A 39 -27.85 12.67 9.22
CA ILE A 39 -29.00 12.70 8.30
C ILE A 39 -29.04 11.51 7.32
N GLY A 40 -28.19 10.48 7.53
CA GLY A 40 -28.20 9.25 6.71
C GLY A 40 -27.56 9.36 5.32
N LEU A 41 -26.89 10.47 5.00
CA LEU A 41 -26.16 10.68 3.74
C LEU A 41 -24.68 10.26 3.82
N GLY A 42 -24.14 10.05 5.02
CA GLY A 42 -22.79 9.55 5.24
C GLY A 42 -22.70 8.05 4.96
N ARG A 43 -22.24 7.66 3.77
CA ARG A 43 -22.03 6.24 3.44
C ARG A 43 -20.78 5.71 4.14
N LYS A 44 -20.97 4.82 5.11
CA LYS A 44 -19.91 3.97 5.65
C LYS A 44 -19.26 3.20 4.50
N SER A 45 -17.93 3.17 4.45
CA SER A 45 -17.24 2.38 3.43
C SER A 45 -17.55 0.88 3.63
N PRO A 46 -17.89 0.14 2.56
CA PRO A 46 -18.25 -1.27 2.66
C PRO A 46 -17.04 -2.21 2.84
N LEU A 47 -15.83 -1.66 2.78
CA LEU A 47 -14.58 -2.43 2.80
C LEU A 47 -14.13 -2.75 4.23
N SER A 48 -13.69 -3.99 4.44
CA SER A 48 -13.24 -4.50 5.74
C SER A 48 -11.92 -3.88 6.19
N ASN A 49 -11.64 -3.91 7.49
CA ASN A 49 -10.35 -3.45 8.03
C ASN A 49 -9.18 -4.29 7.47
N ARG A 50 -9.38 -5.60 7.29
CA ARG A 50 -8.40 -6.48 6.62
C ARG A 50 -8.06 -5.98 5.22
N PHE A 51 -9.07 -5.64 4.41
CA PHE A 51 -8.84 -5.08 3.08
C PHE A 51 -8.06 -3.77 3.14
N ARG A 52 -8.38 -2.88 4.09
CA ARG A 52 -7.68 -1.60 4.27
C ARG A 52 -6.20 -1.79 4.59
N VAL A 53 -5.85 -2.78 5.42
CA VAL A 53 -4.45 -3.13 5.70
C VAL A 53 -3.72 -3.50 4.41
N ILE A 54 -4.31 -4.36 3.58
CA ILE A 54 -3.73 -4.72 2.27
C ILE A 54 -3.58 -3.48 1.39
N ALA A 55 -4.64 -2.71 1.21
CA ALA A 55 -4.66 -1.56 0.32
C ALA A 55 -3.63 -0.48 0.75
N ARG A 56 -3.52 -0.17 2.05
CA ARG A 56 -2.50 0.78 2.54
C ARG A 56 -1.09 0.23 2.43
N GLY A 57 -0.89 -1.06 2.75
CA GLY A 57 0.41 -1.73 2.61
C GLY A 57 0.91 -1.68 1.15
N MET A 58 0.06 -2.03 0.19
CA MET A 58 0.39 -1.99 -1.23
C MET A 58 0.59 -0.55 -1.73
N ALA A 59 -0.22 0.41 -1.28
CA ALA A 59 -0.05 1.82 -1.66
C ALA A 59 1.29 2.38 -1.13
N ALA A 60 1.61 2.11 0.12
CA ALA A 60 2.88 2.49 0.74
C ALA A 60 4.07 1.87 -0.01
N PHE A 61 3.98 0.58 -0.33
CA PHE A 61 5.00 -0.11 -1.11
C PHE A 61 5.24 0.55 -2.46
N LEU A 62 4.20 0.74 -3.27
CA LEU A 62 4.31 1.34 -4.60
C LEU A 62 4.96 2.72 -4.56
N LEU A 63 4.58 3.55 -3.56
CA LEU A 63 5.15 4.88 -3.41
C LEU A 63 6.64 4.84 -3.05
N VAL A 64 7.07 3.89 -2.20
CA VAL A 64 8.48 3.68 -1.85
C VAL A 64 9.30 3.19 -3.05
N GLN A 65 8.68 2.49 -4.00
CA GLN A 65 9.36 2.04 -5.22
C GLN A 65 9.53 3.15 -6.28
N VAL A 66 8.96 4.34 -6.07
CA VAL A 66 9.08 5.52 -6.96
C VAL A 66 9.81 6.65 -6.21
N PRO A 67 11.15 6.61 -6.13
CA PRO A 67 11.93 7.58 -5.35
C PRO A 67 12.01 8.98 -5.99
N ALA A 68 11.73 9.09 -7.29
CA ALA A 68 11.67 10.36 -8.04
C ALA A 68 10.66 10.24 -9.19
N GLU A 69 10.31 11.37 -9.83
CA GLU A 69 9.29 11.43 -10.89
C GLU A 69 9.64 10.61 -12.14
N ASP A 70 10.91 10.32 -12.34
CA ASP A 70 11.48 9.59 -13.49
C ASP A 70 12.18 8.28 -13.08
N GLN A 71 12.09 7.87 -11.81
CA GLN A 71 12.81 6.70 -11.29
C GLN A 71 11.89 5.66 -10.67
N VAL A 72 12.23 4.39 -10.92
CA VAL A 72 11.60 3.22 -10.29
C VAL A 72 12.69 2.29 -9.75
N ARG A 73 12.50 1.79 -8.54
CA ARG A 73 13.39 0.79 -7.93
C ARG A 73 13.14 -0.59 -8.54
N LEU A 74 13.92 -0.94 -9.56
CA LEU A 74 13.87 -2.25 -10.22
C LEU A 74 14.88 -3.26 -9.69
N LYS A 75 15.82 -2.83 -8.84
CA LYS A 75 16.85 -3.67 -8.23
C LYS A 75 16.96 -3.36 -6.73
N PRO A 76 17.44 -4.32 -5.92
CA PRO A 76 17.86 -4.07 -4.54
C PRO A 76 18.86 -2.91 -4.43
N SER A 77 18.83 -2.20 -3.31
CA SER A 77 19.82 -1.18 -2.96
C SER A 77 20.45 -1.49 -1.61
N SER A 78 21.61 -0.88 -1.30
CA SER A 78 22.24 -0.98 0.02
C SER A 78 21.45 -0.19 1.07
N GLU A 79 20.88 0.94 0.66
CA GLU A 79 20.10 1.84 1.51
C GLU A 79 18.75 2.16 0.88
N LEU A 80 17.77 2.52 1.71
CA LEU A 80 16.45 2.93 1.27
C LEU A 80 16.30 4.44 1.46
N HIS A 81 16.28 5.18 0.36
CA HIS A 81 16.00 6.61 0.37
C HIS A 81 14.49 6.83 0.22
N LEU A 82 13.88 7.47 1.22
CA LEU A 82 12.44 7.75 1.25
C LEU A 82 12.19 9.21 0.88
N THR A 83 11.29 9.45 -0.07
CA THR A 83 10.73 10.79 -0.27
C THR A 83 9.92 11.20 0.97
N PRO A 84 9.75 12.51 1.23
CA PRO A 84 8.91 12.97 2.34
C PRO A 84 7.49 12.39 2.30
N LYS A 85 6.92 12.24 1.09
CA LYS A 85 5.61 11.62 0.87
C LYS A 85 5.61 10.14 1.20
N ALA A 86 6.63 9.38 0.77
CA ALA A 86 6.77 7.97 1.10
C ALA A 86 6.93 7.75 2.61
N GLN A 87 7.74 8.59 3.27
CA GLN A 87 7.90 8.58 4.73
C GLN A 87 6.58 8.85 5.45
N GLN A 88 5.81 9.85 5.00
CA GLN A 88 4.51 10.17 5.58
C GLN A 88 3.54 8.98 5.49
N VAL A 89 3.46 8.34 4.32
CA VAL A 89 2.56 7.20 4.11
C VAL A 89 2.99 5.98 4.94
N LEU A 90 4.30 5.71 5.06
CA LEU A 90 4.82 4.66 5.92
C LEU A 90 4.50 4.91 7.39
N THR A 91 4.71 6.14 7.88
CA THR A 91 4.35 6.51 9.25
C THR A 91 2.84 6.37 9.49
N ALA A 92 2.01 6.70 8.49
CA ALA A 92 0.55 6.54 8.58
C ALA A 92 0.10 5.07 8.55
N LEU A 93 0.83 4.19 7.86
CA LEU A 93 0.61 2.74 7.90
C LEU A 93 0.98 2.19 9.28
N GLU A 94 2.15 2.56 9.80
CA GLU A 94 2.64 2.13 11.10
C GLU A 94 1.72 2.61 12.24
N SER A 95 1.19 3.83 12.17
CA SER A 95 0.28 4.38 13.18
C SER A 95 -1.10 3.70 13.22
N MET A 96 -1.48 2.90 12.20
CA MET A 96 -2.69 2.09 12.26
C MET A 96 -2.68 1.12 13.43
N THR A 97 -1.50 0.67 13.86
CA THR A 97 -1.34 -0.21 15.02
C THR A 97 -1.88 0.40 16.31
N LEU A 98 -1.93 1.74 16.41
CA LEU A 98 -2.46 2.45 17.58
C LEU A 98 -3.99 2.52 17.60
N SER A 99 -4.66 2.18 16.50
CA SER A 99 -6.12 2.25 16.38
C SER A 99 -6.78 0.95 16.81
N LYS A 100 -7.82 1.06 17.65
CA LYS A 100 -8.62 -0.08 18.12
C LYS A 100 -9.24 -0.90 16.98
N GLN A 101 -9.42 -0.31 15.80
CA GLN A 101 -9.96 -0.97 14.61
C GLN A 101 -9.03 -2.04 14.03
N TYR A 102 -7.74 -1.96 14.33
CA TYR A 102 -6.69 -2.82 13.76
C TYR A 102 -5.94 -3.62 14.83
N VAL A 103 -6.50 -3.76 16.03
CA VAL A 103 -5.85 -4.48 17.15
C VAL A 103 -5.51 -5.92 16.78
N GLU A 104 -6.39 -6.60 16.02
CA GLU A 104 -6.18 -7.97 15.55
C GLU A 104 -5.17 -8.08 14.40
N TYR A 105 -4.77 -6.95 13.81
CA TYR A 105 -3.94 -6.90 12.59
C TYR A 105 -2.59 -6.23 12.81
N GLN A 106 -2.20 -5.96 14.07
CA GLN A 106 -0.98 -5.22 14.39
C GLN A 106 0.27 -5.93 13.84
N ASP A 107 0.39 -7.24 14.05
CA ASP A 107 1.53 -8.02 13.56
C ASP A 107 1.64 -7.98 12.04
N GLN A 108 0.52 -8.08 11.33
CA GLN A 108 0.48 -8.03 9.87
C GLN A 108 0.84 -6.65 9.34
N ILE A 109 0.42 -5.58 10.03
CA ILE A 109 0.82 -4.21 9.71
C ILE A 109 2.32 -4.03 9.90
N LEU A 110 2.88 -4.47 11.03
CA LEU A 110 4.31 -4.36 11.33
C LEU A 110 5.16 -5.17 10.35
N GLN A 111 4.74 -6.38 9.99
CA GLN A 111 5.39 -7.19 8.95
C GLN A 111 5.39 -6.48 7.59
N ALA A 112 4.28 -5.85 7.20
CA ALA A 112 4.22 -5.07 5.97
C ALA A 112 5.17 -3.86 6.02
N VAL A 113 5.20 -3.13 7.13
CA VAL A 113 6.11 -1.99 7.33
C VAL A 113 7.58 -2.43 7.24
N GLN A 114 7.94 -3.53 7.91
CA GLN A 114 9.30 -4.11 7.85
C GLN A 114 9.66 -4.53 6.44
N PHE A 115 8.74 -5.21 5.73
CA PHE A 115 8.94 -5.61 4.35
C PHE A 115 9.20 -4.39 3.44
N ILE A 116 8.42 -3.32 3.59
CA ILE A 116 8.55 -2.12 2.74
C ILE A 116 9.85 -1.35 3.06
N LYS A 117 10.24 -1.28 4.34
CA LYS A 117 11.48 -0.60 4.79
C LYS A 117 12.75 -1.37 4.41
N HIS A 118 12.66 -2.61 3.96
CA HIS A 118 13.83 -3.43 3.64
C HIS A 118 14.45 -3.01 2.29
N PRO A 119 15.72 -2.52 2.25
CA PRO A 119 16.34 -1.98 1.04
C PRO A 119 16.57 -3.06 -0.04
N GLY A 120 16.64 -4.33 0.37
CA GLY A 120 16.69 -5.47 -0.55
C GLY A 120 15.41 -5.72 -1.35
N HIS A 121 14.26 -5.17 -0.95
CA HIS A 121 13.01 -5.30 -1.70
C HIS A 121 12.87 -4.16 -2.69
N CYS A 122 12.56 -4.50 -3.93
CA CYS A 122 12.31 -3.58 -5.05
C CYS A 122 10.91 -3.84 -5.64
N LEU A 123 10.51 -3.14 -6.71
CA LEU A 123 9.17 -3.30 -7.32
C LEU A 123 8.82 -4.76 -7.66
N GLN A 124 9.82 -5.57 -8.03
CA GLN A 124 9.63 -6.99 -8.35
C GLN A 124 9.09 -7.81 -7.16
N ASN A 125 9.34 -7.36 -5.94
CA ASN A 125 8.87 -8.01 -4.71
C ASN A 125 7.42 -7.66 -4.36
N GLY A 126 6.72 -6.88 -5.19
CA GLY A 126 5.32 -6.51 -4.95
C GLY A 126 4.38 -7.73 -4.89
N LYS A 127 4.63 -8.77 -5.70
CA LYS A 127 3.89 -10.03 -5.60
C LYS A 127 4.13 -10.71 -4.24
N SER A 128 5.37 -10.75 -3.77
CA SER A 128 5.71 -11.35 -2.46
C SER A 128 5.05 -10.61 -1.30
N LEU A 129 4.98 -9.27 -1.36
CA LEU A 129 4.25 -8.49 -0.35
C LEU A 129 2.75 -8.81 -0.37
N LEU A 130 2.15 -8.87 -1.56
CA LEU A 130 0.74 -9.20 -1.71
C LEU A 130 0.45 -10.61 -1.18
N ALA A 131 1.29 -11.60 -1.50
CA ALA A 131 1.20 -12.95 -1.00
C ALA A 131 1.29 -13.00 0.53
N LEU A 132 2.27 -12.31 1.12
CA LEU A 132 2.41 -12.18 2.58
C LEU A 132 1.12 -11.64 3.22
N LEU A 133 0.61 -10.53 2.70
CA LEU A 133 -0.58 -9.88 3.24
C LEU A 133 -1.84 -10.76 3.10
N VAL A 134 -2.02 -11.40 1.95
CA VAL A 134 -3.14 -12.30 1.69
C VAL A 134 -3.08 -13.54 2.58
N ASN A 135 -1.90 -14.15 2.72
CA ASN A 135 -1.70 -15.33 3.57
C ASN A 135 -2.02 -15.04 5.04
N CYS A 136 -1.64 -13.86 5.53
CA CYS A 136 -1.88 -13.51 6.92
C CYS A 136 -3.29 -12.99 7.21
N LEU A 137 -3.95 -12.31 6.25
CA LEU A 137 -5.24 -11.64 6.48
C LEU A 137 -6.45 -12.40 5.92
N TYR A 138 -6.22 -13.32 4.97
CA TYR A 138 -7.26 -14.14 4.35
C TYR A 138 -6.82 -15.62 4.21
N PRO A 139 -6.33 -16.26 5.29
CA PRO A 139 -5.92 -17.67 5.25
C PRO A 139 -7.07 -18.60 4.81
N GLU A 140 -8.31 -18.25 5.14
CA GLU A 140 -9.52 -19.02 4.86
C GLU A 140 -10.05 -18.90 3.41
N VAL A 141 -9.47 -18.03 2.60
CA VAL A 141 -10.04 -17.68 1.29
C VAL A 141 -9.30 -18.41 0.15
N HIS A 142 -9.77 -19.61 -0.16
CA HIS A 142 -9.13 -20.52 -1.14
C HIS A 142 -9.03 -19.97 -2.58
N TYR A 143 -9.94 -19.09 -3.02
CA TYR A 143 -9.82 -18.53 -4.37
C TYR A 143 -8.58 -17.61 -4.52
N LEU A 144 -8.00 -17.16 -3.40
CA LEU A 144 -6.76 -16.38 -3.38
C LEU A 144 -5.50 -17.26 -3.46
N ASP A 145 -5.62 -18.60 -3.52
CA ASP A 145 -4.49 -19.54 -3.60
C ASP A 145 -3.55 -19.26 -4.78
N ASN A 146 -4.07 -18.71 -5.87
CA ASN A 146 -3.28 -18.34 -7.05
C ASN A 146 -2.30 -17.18 -6.82
N ILE A 147 -2.49 -16.41 -5.75
CA ILE A 147 -1.64 -15.28 -5.36
C ILE A 147 -0.58 -15.72 -4.33
N ARG A 148 -0.80 -16.85 -3.66
CA ARG A 148 0.05 -17.40 -2.60
C ARG A 148 1.42 -17.85 -3.13
#